data_AF-A0A1M4WPL7-F1
#
_entry.id   AF-A0A1M4WPL7-F1
#
_cell.length_a   1.000
_cell.length_b   1.000
_cell.length_c   1.000
_cell.angle_alpha   90.00
_cell.angle_beta   90.00
_cell.angle_gamma   90.00
#
_symmetry.space_group_name_H-M   'P 1'
#
loop_
_entity.id
_entity.type
_entity.pdbx_description
1 polymer ?
#
loop_
_entity_poly.entity_id
_entity_poly.type
_entity_poly.pdbx_seq_one_letter_code
_entity_poly.pdbx_strand_id
1 'polypeptide(L)'
;MLKKTLYAFLFLVCLTGCKSDHKKFTIEGTVSSTKYDGEWIYLVPAEGANSSNVDSTKIKNASFTFKGDIERMAIIRTRPVLRLSLQELLVVTESGNIKVVLNSPSSAHGTPQNDALQLWKEEKEKNMAAYNFIRNGLQTVSGKDSLRWIAQKDTLQERERIYNERFLKEQGNNTVGTFIRKMVGETN
;
A
#
# COMPACT_ATOMS: atom_id res chain seq x y z
N MET A 1 -10.00 72.14 31.27
CA MET A 1 -10.90 70.99 31.05
C MET A 1 -11.26 70.90 29.57
N LEU A 2 -10.59 70.03 28.80
CA LEU A 2 -11.10 69.46 27.54
C LEU A 2 -10.16 68.37 27.01
N LYS A 3 -10.72 67.47 26.20
CA LYS A 3 -10.19 66.27 25.48
C LYS A 3 -10.44 64.98 26.27
N LYS A 4 -11.54 64.19 26.08
CA LYS A 4 -12.16 63.64 24.84
C LYS A 4 -11.04 63.11 23.93
N THR A 5 -10.81 61.80 23.73
CA THR A 5 -11.75 60.72 23.38
C THR A 5 -11.00 59.38 23.30
N LEU A 6 -11.67 58.32 23.75
CA LEU A 6 -11.83 57.01 23.10
C LEU A 6 -10.57 56.30 22.52
N TYR A 7 -10.00 55.36 23.26
CA TYR A 7 -9.10 54.34 22.72
C TYR A 7 -9.94 53.25 22.04
N ALA A 8 -9.90 53.20 20.71
CA ALA A 8 -10.54 52.17 19.91
C ALA A 8 -9.69 50.88 19.91
N PHE A 9 -10.34 49.80 20.31
CA PHE A 9 -9.88 48.43 20.30
C PHE A 9 -9.83 47.93 18.85
N LEU A 10 -8.63 47.67 18.29
CA LEU A 10 -8.51 47.04 16.97
C LEU A 10 -8.11 45.58 17.14
N PHE A 11 -9.13 44.74 17.25
CA PHE A 11 -9.02 43.28 17.15
C PHE A 11 -8.74 42.93 15.69
N LEU A 12 -7.48 42.61 15.36
CA LEU A 12 -7.15 42.04 14.07
C LEU A 12 -7.39 40.52 14.13
N VAL A 13 -8.63 40.11 13.84
CA VAL A 13 -8.98 38.72 13.63
C VAL A 13 -8.40 38.28 12.29
N CYS A 14 -7.28 37.54 12.33
CA CYS A 14 -6.79 36.80 11.17
C CYS A 14 -7.77 35.66 10.86
N LEU A 15 -8.70 35.90 9.94
CA LEU A 15 -9.46 34.84 9.29
C LEU A 15 -8.54 34.12 8.30
N THR A 16 -7.71 33.19 8.77
CA THR A 16 -7.17 32.17 7.89
C THR A 16 -8.31 31.24 7.52
N GLY A 17 -8.98 31.53 6.41
CA GLY A 17 -9.86 30.57 5.78
C GLY A 17 -9.04 29.33 5.43
N CYS A 18 -9.26 28.23 6.16
CA CYS A 18 -8.84 26.91 5.72
C CYS A 18 -9.54 26.65 4.38
N LYS A 19 -8.84 26.92 3.27
CA LYS A 19 -9.13 26.18 2.04
C LYS A 19 -8.86 24.73 2.42
N SER A 20 -9.91 23.92 2.48
CA SER A 20 -9.77 22.48 2.57
C SER A 20 -9.04 22.04 1.31
N ASP A 21 -7.71 22.02 1.39
CA ASP A 21 -6.86 21.49 0.36
C ASP A 21 -7.12 19.99 0.38
N HIS A 22 -8.16 19.56 -0.35
CA HIS A 22 -8.49 18.16 -0.49
C HIS A 22 -7.23 17.50 -1.02
N LYS A 23 -6.58 16.71 -0.17
CA LYS A 23 -5.33 16.03 -0.46
C LYS A 23 -5.57 15.05 -1.61
N LYS A 24 -5.19 15.45 -2.82
CA LYS A 24 -5.37 14.65 -4.04
C LYS A 24 -4.24 13.66 -4.21
N PHE A 25 -4.55 12.53 -4.84
CA PHE A 25 -3.59 11.56 -5.34
C PHE A 25 -3.70 11.44 -6.85
N THR A 26 -2.59 11.08 -7.49
CA THR A 26 -2.56 10.58 -8.87
C THR A 26 -1.74 9.29 -8.87
N ILE A 27 -2.29 8.22 -9.43
CA ILE A 27 -1.56 6.99 -9.70
C ILE A 27 -1.17 7.00 -11.17
N GLU A 28 0.13 7.04 -11.46
CA GLU A 28 0.70 6.92 -12.80
C GLU A 28 1.21 5.49 -12.99
N GLY A 29 0.44 4.68 -13.71
CA GLY A 29 0.69 3.27 -13.88
C GLY A 29 1.22 2.91 -15.26
N THR A 30 2.09 1.90 -15.32
CA THR A 30 2.59 1.32 -16.57
C THR A 30 2.41 -0.20 -16.59
N VAL A 31 2.35 -0.77 -17.79
CA VAL A 31 2.38 -2.22 -18.04
C VAL A 31 3.50 -2.56 -19.02
N SER A 32 3.89 -3.83 -19.09
CA SER A 32 5.07 -4.27 -19.84
C SER A 32 4.96 -4.19 -21.38
N SER A 33 3.77 -3.96 -21.95
CA SER A 33 3.58 -3.93 -23.40
C SER A 33 2.26 -3.27 -23.80
N THR A 34 2.23 -2.64 -24.98
CA THR A 34 1.03 -2.09 -25.62
C THR A 34 0.01 -3.17 -26.04
N LYS A 35 0.38 -4.47 -25.99
CA LYS A 35 -0.58 -5.56 -26.22
C LYS A 35 -1.76 -5.55 -25.22
N TYR A 36 -1.60 -4.87 -24.09
CA TYR A 36 -2.65 -4.71 -23.08
C TYR A 36 -3.50 -3.45 -23.30
N ASP A 37 -3.23 -2.65 -24.34
CA ASP A 37 -4.03 -1.45 -24.63
C ASP A 37 -5.50 -1.84 -24.89
N GLY A 38 -6.41 -1.04 -24.33
CA GLY A 38 -7.86 -1.29 -24.39
C GLY A 38 -8.40 -2.20 -23.28
N GLU A 39 -7.53 -2.94 -22.57
CA GLU A 39 -7.92 -3.72 -21.40
C GLU A 39 -8.31 -2.80 -20.23
N TRP A 40 -9.28 -3.26 -19.44
CA TRP A 40 -9.70 -2.58 -18.22
C TRP A 40 -8.78 -2.92 -17.06
N ILE A 41 -8.42 -1.88 -16.31
CA ILE A 41 -7.73 -1.97 -15.03
C ILE A 41 -8.59 -1.31 -13.96
N TYR A 42 -8.60 -1.90 -12.78
CA TYR A 42 -9.49 -1.51 -11.69
C TYR A 42 -8.67 -1.12 -10.47
N LEU A 43 -9.11 -0.05 -9.81
CA LEU A 43 -8.63 0.35 -8.49
C LEU A 43 -9.72 -0.01 -7.48
N VAL A 44 -9.51 -1.10 -6.74
CA VAL A 44 -10.52 -1.70 -5.87
C VAL A 44 -10.15 -1.46 -4.41
N PRO A 45 -10.99 -0.83 -3.59
CA PRO A 45 -10.71 -0.73 -2.16
C PRO A 45 -10.48 -2.12 -1.54
N ALA A 46 -9.46 -2.24 -0.70
CA ALA A 46 -9.09 -3.52 -0.08
C ALA A 46 -10.14 -3.97 0.96
N GLU A 47 -10.87 -3.02 1.55
CA GLU A 47 -11.97 -3.27 2.49
C GLU A 47 -13.25 -2.58 1.99
N GLY A 48 -14.40 -3.26 2.13
CA GLY A 48 -15.71 -2.66 1.82
C GLY A 48 -15.96 -2.36 0.33
N ALA A 49 -15.35 -3.12 -0.58
CA ALA A 49 -15.54 -2.95 -2.01
C ALA A 49 -17.00 -3.16 -2.44
N ASN A 50 -17.51 -2.24 -3.25
CA ASN A 50 -18.82 -2.30 -3.87
C ASN A 50 -18.79 -1.57 -5.24
N SER A 51 -19.90 -1.61 -5.98
CA SER A 51 -19.94 -1.04 -7.34
C SER A 51 -19.80 0.48 -7.39
N SER A 52 -20.04 1.22 -6.30
CA SER A 52 -19.94 2.69 -6.29
C SER A 52 -18.58 3.22 -5.88
N ASN A 53 -17.70 2.39 -5.30
CA ASN A 53 -16.39 2.81 -4.81
C ASN A 53 -15.19 2.17 -5.54
N VAL A 54 -15.46 1.33 -6.54
CA VAL A 54 -14.47 0.80 -7.48
C VAL A 54 -14.29 1.77 -8.63
N ASP A 55 -13.05 2.17 -8.86
CA ASP A 55 -12.68 2.98 -10.03
C ASP A 55 -12.13 2.07 -11.14
N SER A 56 -12.21 2.52 -12.39
CA SER A 56 -11.73 1.79 -13.55
C SER A 56 -11.25 2.73 -14.64
N THR A 57 -10.22 2.32 -15.37
CA THR A 57 -9.74 3.01 -16.55
C THR A 57 -9.26 2.00 -17.58
N LYS A 58 -9.03 2.47 -18.81
CA LYS A 58 -8.43 1.65 -19.86
C LYS A 58 -6.93 1.90 -19.94
N ILE A 59 -6.19 0.83 -20.19
CA ILE A 59 -4.78 0.95 -20.57
C ILE A 59 -4.69 1.59 -21.96
N LYS A 60 -3.80 2.57 -22.10
CA LYS A 60 -3.51 3.24 -23.37
C LYS A 60 -2.02 3.56 -23.43
N ASN A 61 -1.37 3.23 -24.56
CA ASN A 61 0.06 3.40 -24.74
C ASN A 61 0.86 2.75 -23.60
N ALA A 62 0.50 1.52 -23.25
CA ALA A 62 1.07 0.76 -22.14
C ALA A 62 1.03 1.49 -20.77
N SER A 63 0.12 2.45 -20.60
CA SER A 63 -0.01 3.28 -19.39
C SER A 63 -1.46 3.39 -18.93
N PHE A 64 -1.66 3.70 -17.66
CA PHE A 64 -2.98 3.99 -17.07
C PHE A 64 -2.86 5.06 -15.99
N THR A 65 -3.98 5.70 -15.64
CA THR A 65 -3.99 6.73 -14.60
C THR A 65 -5.27 6.67 -13.77
N PHE A 66 -5.11 6.77 -12.45
CA PHE A 66 -6.21 7.03 -11.52
C PHE A 66 -5.99 8.37 -10.81
N LYS A 67 -7.07 9.05 -10.46
CA LYS A 67 -7.04 10.30 -9.70
C LYS A 67 -8.16 10.28 -8.67
N GLY A 68 -7.91 10.85 -7.50
CA GLY A 68 -8.92 10.97 -6.46
C GLY A 68 -8.39 11.76 -5.27
N ASP A 69 -9.17 11.76 -4.19
CA ASP A 69 -8.94 12.54 -2.98
C ASP A 69 -9.27 11.75 -1.69
N ILE A 70 -9.56 10.46 -1.83
CA ILE A 70 -9.83 9.55 -0.72
C ILE A 70 -8.62 8.65 -0.50
N GLU A 71 -7.94 8.82 0.63
CA GLU A 71 -6.90 7.90 1.09
C GLU A 71 -7.51 6.62 1.65
N ARG A 72 -7.01 5.48 1.15
CA ARG A 72 -7.42 4.13 1.56
C ARG A 72 -6.41 3.11 1.04
N MET A 73 -6.48 1.91 1.60
CA MET A 73 -5.84 0.76 0.99
C MET A 73 -6.66 0.28 -0.22
N ALA A 74 -5.99 0.05 -1.34
CA ALA A 74 -6.61 -0.41 -2.59
C ALA A 74 -5.75 -1.45 -3.30
N ILE A 75 -6.37 -2.21 -4.19
CA ILE A 75 -5.75 -3.24 -5.03
C ILE A 75 -5.91 -2.79 -6.48
N ILE A 76 -4.78 -2.64 -7.16
CA ILE A 76 -4.74 -2.48 -8.62
C ILE A 76 -4.76 -3.86 -9.24
N ARG A 77 -5.78 -4.14 -10.05
CA ARG A 77 -5.95 -5.45 -10.67
C ARG A 77 -6.61 -5.41 -12.04
N THR A 78 -6.34 -6.45 -12.83
CA THR A 78 -6.91 -6.68 -14.16
C THR A 78 -7.92 -7.83 -14.12
N ARG A 79 -8.50 -8.20 -15.26
CA ARG A 79 -9.34 -9.42 -15.37
C ARG A 79 -8.51 -10.70 -15.14
N PRO A 80 -9.12 -11.79 -14.64
CA PRO A 80 -8.39 -12.98 -14.17
C PRO A 80 -7.30 -13.53 -15.11
N VAL A 81 -7.58 -13.62 -16.41
CA VAL A 81 -6.62 -14.15 -17.40
C VAL A 81 -5.33 -13.34 -17.46
N LEU A 82 -5.41 -12.01 -17.30
CA LEU A 82 -4.24 -11.14 -17.38
C LEU A 82 -3.39 -11.19 -16.11
N ARG A 83 -3.95 -11.64 -14.97
CA ARG A 83 -3.23 -11.75 -13.69
C ARG A 83 -2.13 -12.80 -13.71
N LEU A 84 -2.13 -13.67 -14.71
CA LEU A 84 -1.05 -14.62 -14.97
C LEU A 84 0.24 -13.94 -15.46
N SER A 85 0.13 -12.73 -16.02
CA SER A 85 1.28 -11.97 -16.54
C SER A 85 1.45 -10.61 -15.84
N LEU A 86 0.40 -10.10 -15.21
CA LEU A 86 0.38 -8.82 -14.52
C LEU A 86 0.02 -9.07 -13.05
N GLN A 87 1.02 -9.08 -12.17
CA GLN A 87 0.83 -9.33 -10.75
C GLN A 87 -0.03 -8.20 -10.15
N GLU A 88 -1.12 -8.56 -9.46
CA GLU A 88 -1.93 -7.57 -8.71
C GLU A 88 -1.06 -6.84 -7.70
N LEU A 89 -1.40 -5.58 -7.40
CA LEU A 89 -0.57 -4.74 -6.54
C LEU A 89 -1.43 -4.03 -5.50
N LEU A 90 -1.02 -4.14 -4.24
CA LEU A 90 -1.58 -3.37 -3.13
C LEU A 90 -0.96 -1.96 -3.13
N VAL A 91 -1.78 -0.94 -2.93
CA VAL A 91 -1.38 0.48 -2.98
C VAL A 91 -2.17 1.29 -1.95
N VAL A 92 -1.53 2.31 -1.37
CA VAL A 92 -2.20 3.33 -0.57
C VAL A 92 -2.51 4.53 -1.45
N THR A 93 -3.77 4.97 -1.50
CA THR A 93 -4.17 6.18 -2.26
C THR A 93 -3.90 7.47 -1.48
N GLU A 94 -2.72 7.58 -0.85
CA GLU A 94 -2.30 8.77 -0.12
C GLU A 94 -2.00 9.94 -1.07
N SER A 95 -2.02 11.15 -0.52
CA SER A 95 -1.77 12.35 -1.31
C SER A 95 -0.39 12.35 -1.96
N GLY A 96 -0.33 12.69 -3.24
CA GLY A 96 0.92 12.76 -3.99
C GLY A 96 0.83 12.07 -5.35
N ASN A 97 1.99 11.90 -5.98
CA ASN A 97 2.12 11.13 -7.22
C ASN A 97 2.68 9.75 -6.89
N ILE A 98 1.84 8.74 -7.08
CA ILE A 98 2.16 7.34 -6.86
C ILE A 98 2.46 6.74 -8.22
N LYS A 99 3.66 6.19 -8.39
CA LYS A 99 4.06 5.56 -9.64
C LYS A 99 3.97 4.05 -9.48
N VAL A 100 3.35 3.39 -10.44
CA VAL A 100 3.05 1.96 -10.42
C VAL A 100 3.62 1.29 -11.66
N VAL A 101 4.26 0.14 -11.46
CA VAL A 101 4.60 -0.80 -12.52
C VAL A 101 3.80 -2.07 -12.28
N LEU A 102 2.79 -2.31 -13.12
CA LEU A 102 2.03 -3.55 -13.08
C LEU A 102 2.66 -4.54 -14.05
N ASN A 103 3.56 -5.37 -13.53
CA ASN A 103 4.27 -6.43 -14.26
C ASN A 103 4.39 -7.66 -13.36
N SER A 104 5.26 -8.61 -13.68
CA SER A 104 5.63 -9.72 -12.79
C SER A 104 7.15 -9.72 -12.57
N PRO A 105 7.67 -9.12 -11.49
CA PRO A 105 6.93 -8.60 -10.32
C PRO A 105 6.31 -7.20 -10.54
N SER A 106 5.29 -6.87 -9.75
CA SER A 106 4.69 -5.54 -9.66
C SER A 106 5.32 -4.70 -8.53
N SER A 107 5.28 -3.38 -8.68
CA SER A 107 5.81 -2.43 -7.70
C SER A 107 5.08 -1.08 -7.67
N ALA A 108 5.11 -0.42 -6.52
CA ALA A 108 4.70 0.97 -6.33
C ALA A 108 5.80 1.76 -5.61
N HIS A 109 5.92 3.05 -5.92
CA HIS A 109 6.78 3.99 -5.20
C HIS A 109 6.32 5.44 -5.39
N GLY A 110 6.95 6.38 -4.71
CA GLY A 110 6.81 7.83 -4.94
C GLY A 110 6.02 8.56 -3.85
N THR A 111 5.48 7.83 -2.88
CA THR A 111 4.88 8.39 -1.67
C THR A 111 5.25 7.55 -0.45
N PRO A 112 5.33 8.14 0.76
CA PRO A 112 5.96 7.49 1.91
C PRO A 112 5.34 6.14 2.33
N GLN A 113 4.01 6.02 2.36
CA GLN A 113 3.34 4.77 2.71
C GLN A 113 3.44 3.72 1.60
N ASN A 114 3.48 4.13 0.33
CA ASN A 114 3.70 3.18 -0.77
C ASN A 114 5.14 2.68 -0.82
N ASP A 115 6.13 3.53 -0.55
CA ASP A 115 7.53 3.13 -0.45
C ASP A 115 7.73 2.14 0.71
N ALA A 116 7.11 2.40 1.86
CA ALA A 116 7.11 1.47 2.99
C ALA A 116 6.37 0.16 2.67
N LEU A 117 5.21 0.24 2.04
CA LEU A 117 4.43 -0.94 1.65
C LEU A 117 5.20 -1.82 0.65
N GLN A 118 5.95 -1.22 -0.28
CA GLN A 118 6.78 -1.93 -1.24
C GLN A 118 7.89 -2.72 -0.54
N LEU A 119 8.59 -2.11 0.43
CA LEU A 119 9.61 -2.81 1.24
C LEU A 119 9.00 -3.98 2.03
N TRP A 120 7.82 -3.79 2.60
CA TRP A 120 7.11 -4.84 3.33
C TRP A 120 6.70 -6.00 2.40
N LYS A 121 6.18 -5.67 1.20
CA LYS A 121 5.83 -6.67 0.17
C LYS A 121 7.05 -7.52 -0.20
N GLU A 122 8.19 -6.89 -0.46
CA GLU A 122 9.42 -7.59 -0.85
C GLU A 122 9.93 -8.54 0.24
N GLU A 123 9.93 -8.10 1.50
CA GLU A 123 10.32 -8.97 2.63
C GLU A 123 9.31 -10.12 2.81
N LYS A 124 8.01 -9.87 2.60
CA LYS A 124 6.98 -10.92 2.64
C LYS A 124 7.17 -11.96 1.52
N GLU A 125 7.45 -11.52 0.30
CA GLU A 125 7.72 -12.41 -0.85
C GLU A 125 8.97 -13.27 -0.62
N LYS A 126 10.04 -12.67 -0.08
CA LYS A 126 11.27 -13.38 0.32
C LYS A 126 11.02 -14.41 1.42
N ASN A 127 10.27 -14.06 2.46
CA ASN A 127 9.91 -14.99 3.53
C ASN A 127 9.04 -16.14 3.00
N MET A 128 8.09 -15.85 2.10
CA MET A 128 7.28 -16.87 1.44
C MET A 128 8.14 -17.88 0.66
N ALA A 129 9.15 -17.40 -0.08
CA ALA A 129 10.09 -18.27 -0.78
C ALA A 129 10.88 -19.16 0.19
N ALA A 130 11.34 -18.60 1.31
CA ALA A 130 12.05 -19.35 2.34
C ALA A 130 11.17 -20.42 3.03
N TYR A 131 9.91 -20.10 3.35
CA TYR A 131 8.96 -21.08 3.87
C TYR A 131 8.70 -22.21 2.89
N ASN A 132 8.53 -21.90 1.60
CA ASN A 132 8.34 -22.92 0.57
C ASN A 132 9.55 -23.86 0.47
N PHE A 133 10.77 -23.31 0.56
CA PHE A 133 12.00 -24.11 0.58
C PHE A 133 12.05 -25.04 1.81
N ILE A 134 11.78 -24.52 3.00
CA ILE A 134 11.75 -25.31 4.24
C ILE A 134 10.69 -26.41 4.17
N ARG A 135 9.48 -26.08 3.69
CA ARG A 135 8.38 -27.03 3.53
C ARG A 135 8.76 -28.19 2.60
N ASN A 136 9.39 -27.90 1.47
CA ASN A 136 9.84 -28.93 0.53
C ASN A 136 10.95 -29.79 1.16
N GLY A 137 11.89 -29.18 1.91
CA GLY A 137 12.91 -29.92 2.65
C GLY A 137 12.32 -30.91 3.66
N LEU A 138 11.34 -30.46 4.45
CA LEU A 138 10.65 -31.30 5.45
C LEU A 138 9.94 -32.52 4.84
N GLN A 139 9.49 -32.46 3.59
CA GLN A 139 8.88 -33.60 2.90
C GLN A 139 9.88 -34.70 2.53
N THR A 140 11.18 -34.39 2.52
CA THR A 140 12.24 -35.28 2.03
C THR A 140 13.10 -35.91 3.13
N VAL A 141 12.91 -35.50 4.40
CA VAL A 141 13.76 -35.93 5.53
C VAL A 141 12.95 -36.52 6.68
N SER A 142 13.60 -37.28 7.56
CA SER A 142 13.01 -37.80 8.80
C SER A 142 14.01 -37.77 9.97
N GLY A 143 13.53 -37.97 11.20
CA GLY A 143 14.39 -38.07 12.39
C GLY A 143 15.16 -36.77 12.72
N LYS A 144 16.45 -36.89 13.06
CA LYS A 144 17.27 -35.72 13.48
C LYS A 144 17.39 -34.64 12.39
N ASP A 145 17.30 -35.02 11.12
CA ASP A 145 17.39 -34.07 10.02
C ASP A 145 16.15 -33.17 9.94
N SER A 146 14.97 -33.66 10.34
CA SER A 146 13.75 -32.84 10.39
C SER A 146 13.81 -31.77 11.50
N LEU A 147 14.49 -32.06 12.62
CA LEU A 147 14.66 -31.08 13.72
C LEU A 147 15.42 -29.82 13.26
N ARG A 148 16.42 -29.96 12.38
CA ARG A 148 17.15 -28.80 11.82
C ARG A 148 16.23 -27.89 11.00
N TRP A 149 15.35 -28.48 10.19
CA TRP A 149 14.40 -27.71 9.39
C TRP A 149 13.32 -27.04 10.24
N ILE A 150 12.85 -27.71 11.29
CA ILE A 150 11.92 -27.12 12.27
C ILE A 150 12.59 -25.91 12.93
N ALA A 151 13.83 -26.03 13.41
CA ALA A 151 14.55 -24.90 14.01
C ALA A 151 14.75 -23.72 13.03
N GLN A 152 15.00 -24.00 11.74
CA GLN A 152 15.07 -22.96 10.70
C GLN A 152 13.72 -22.28 10.47
N LYS A 153 12.62 -23.04 10.49
CA LYS A 153 11.26 -22.50 10.40
C LYS A 153 10.97 -21.56 11.57
N ASP A 154 11.25 -21.99 12.80
CA ASP A 154 11.01 -21.20 14.01
C ASP A 154 11.83 -19.90 13.98
N THR A 155 13.09 -19.98 13.54
CA THR A 155 13.95 -18.80 13.36
C THR A 155 13.39 -17.82 12.33
N LEU A 156 12.84 -18.32 11.23
CA LEU A 156 12.22 -17.49 10.19
C LEU A 156 10.94 -16.80 10.72
N GLN A 157 10.10 -17.53 11.45
CA GLN A 157 8.89 -16.98 12.08
C GLN A 157 9.23 -15.86 13.06
N GLU A 158 10.26 -16.04 13.88
CA GLU A 158 10.68 -15.02 14.84
C GLU A 158 11.24 -13.76 14.14
N ARG A 159 12.04 -13.93 13.08
CA ARG A 159 12.54 -12.81 12.28
C ARG A 159 11.41 -12.03 11.63
N GLU A 160 10.42 -12.73 11.07
CA GLU A 160 9.24 -12.12 10.47
C GLU A 160 8.42 -11.35 11.51
N ARG A 161 8.24 -11.90 12.72
CA ARG A 161 7.58 -11.22 13.84
C ARG A 161 8.29 -9.92 14.21
N ILE A 162 9.61 -9.98 14.45
CA ILE A 162 10.42 -8.79 14.81
C ILE A 162 10.38 -7.73 13.71
N TYR A 163 10.42 -8.15 12.44
CA TYR A 163 10.30 -7.24 11.30
C TYR A 163 8.94 -6.54 11.28
N ASN A 164 7.84 -7.30 11.42
CA ASN A 164 6.49 -6.75 11.43
C ASN A 164 6.26 -5.80 12.61
N GLU A 165 6.74 -6.13 13.81
CA GLU A 165 6.65 -5.23 14.98
C GLU A 165 7.37 -3.91 14.74
N ARG A 166 8.58 -3.95 14.17
CA ARG A 166 9.32 -2.74 13.80
C ARG A 166 8.57 -1.93 12.76
N PHE A 167 8.11 -2.59 11.69
CA PHE A 167 7.34 -1.94 10.63
C PHE A 167 6.10 -1.24 11.20
N LEU A 168 5.33 -1.91 12.06
CA LEU A 168 4.13 -1.36 12.67
C LEU A 168 4.45 -0.21 13.63
N LYS A 169 5.58 -0.26 14.35
CA LYS A 169 6.05 0.85 15.18
C LYS A 169 6.42 2.08 14.35
N GLU A 170 7.07 1.88 13.20
CA GLU A 170 7.47 2.96 12.29
C GLU A 170 6.26 3.59 11.57
N GLN A 171 5.29 2.77 11.14
CA GLN A 171 4.10 3.24 10.42
C GLN A 171 3.00 3.79 11.35
N GLY A 172 2.95 3.32 12.60
CA GLY A 172 1.95 3.75 13.57
C GLY A 172 0.52 3.46 13.11
N ASN A 173 -0.35 4.46 13.22
CA ASN A 173 -1.78 4.36 12.88
C ASN A 173 -2.13 5.02 11.53
N ASN A 174 -1.16 5.13 10.62
CA ASN A 174 -1.45 5.52 9.24
C ASN A 174 -2.22 4.39 8.51
N THR A 175 -2.59 4.64 7.25
CA THR A 175 -3.39 3.72 6.44
C THR A 175 -2.70 2.37 6.26
N VAL A 176 -1.40 2.36 5.93
CA VAL A 176 -0.65 1.11 5.77
C VAL A 176 -0.46 0.37 7.09
N GLY A 177 -0.09 1.07 8.17
CA GLY A 177 0.13 0.47 9.50
C GLY A 177 -1.14 -0.17 10.04
N THR A 178 -2.29 0.49 9.90
CA THR A 178 -3.59 -0.05 10.31
C THR A 178 -3.96 -1.30 9.49
N PHE A 179 -3.73 -1.28 8.18
CA PHE A 179 -4.03 -2.42 7.31
C PHE A 179 -3.12 -3.62 7.62
N ILE A 180 -1.80 -3.41 7.73
CA ILE A 180 -0.83 -4.47 8.00
C ILE A 180 -1.06 -5.08 9.39
N ARG A 181 -1.41 -4.28 10.40
CA ARG A 181 -1.73 -4.78 11.75
C ARG A 181 -2.82 -5.85 11.72
N LYS A 182 -3.90 -5.59 10.98
CA LYS A 182 -4.97 -6.58 10.75
C LYS A 182 -4.47 -7.82 10.02
N MET A 183 -3.62 -7.66 9.00
CA MET A 183 -3.10 -8.78 8.22
C MET A 183 -2.19 -9.72 9.01
N VAL A 184 -1.40 -9.19 9.94
CA VAL A 184 -0.48 -10.00 10.77
C VAL A 184 -1.14 -10.56 12.03
N GLY A 185 -2.42 -10.26 12.26
CA GLY A 185 -3.20 -10.82 13.38
C GLY A 185 -3.00 -10.12 14.72
N GLU A 186 -2.46 -8.90 14.73
CA GLU A 186 -2.45 -8.06 15.93
C GLU A 186 -3.78 -7.29 16.00
N THR A 187 -4.63 -7.56 16.99
CA THR A 187 -5.81 -6.73 17.28
C THR A 187 -5.53 -5.89 18.52
N ASN A 188 -5.88 -4.59 18.46
CA ASN A 188 -5.81 -3.66 19.59
C ASN A 188 -6.58 -4.18 20.81
#